data_AF-A0A7W2GKE9-F1
#
_entry.id   AF-A0A7W2GKE9-F1
#
_cell.length_a   1.000
_cell.length_b   1.000
_cell.length_c   1.000
_cell.angle_alpha   90.00
_cell.angle_beta   90.00
_cell.angle_gamma   90.00
#
_symmetry.space_group_name_H-M   'P 1'
#
loop_
_entity.id
_entity.type
_entity.pdbx_description
1 polymer ?
#
loop_
_entity_poly.entity_id
_entity_poly.type
_entity_poly.pdbx_seq_one_letter_code
_entity_poly.pdbx_strand_id
1 'polypeptide(L)'
;MLSSFSHTSTKGKEFALVVGGIFLMVLLSQISIPLKPVPVSLQTVGVLVIGLTYAPRAALLSQLGFLAMGAAGLPVFANFSGGAHLFVGPTAGYLFAFPLAAFVMASVRDHFHLQSKWAFLGLACVGQAIIYFFGVAWLANLMGFHQALMLGFLPFILPGIGKTVLTTSLVSYFRKK
;
A
#
# COMPACT_ATOMS: atom_id res chain seq x y z
N MET A 1 -37.73 8.52 25.21
CA MET A 1 -37.12 8.23 26.52
C MET A 1 -36.77 6.75 26.51
N LEU A 2 -35.74 6.33 25.77
CA LEU A 2 -34.40 6.08 26.31
C LEU A 2 -33.34 6.47 25.27
N SER A 3 -32.67 7.59 25.54
CA SER A 3 -31.28 7.79 25.13
C SER A 3 -30.39 6.82 25.92
N SER A 4 -29.48 6.11 25.27
CA SER A 4 -28.06 6.06 25.64
C SER A 4 -27.27 4.94 24.94
N PHE A 5 -26.00 5.28 24.63
CA PHE A 5 -24.88 4.43 24.18
C PHE A 5 -24.96 3.90 22.73
N SER A 6 -24.32 4.54 21.74
CA SER A 6 -22.85 4.53 21.64
C SER A 6 -22.31 5.62 20.70
N HIS A 7 -22.01 6.80 21.25
CA HIS A 7 -21.07 7.73 20.61
C HIS A 7 -19.65 7.16 20.75
N THR A 8 -19.31 6.11 20.00
CA THR A 8 -17.90 5.92 19.66
C THR A 8 -17.54 7.04 18.70
N SER A 9 -16.81 8.04 19.21
CA SER A 9 -16.33 9.19 18.44
C SER A 9 -15.74 8.70 17.11
N THR A 10 -16.31 9.14 15.99
CA THR A 10 -15.86 8.83 14.63
C THR A 10 -14.35 9.03 14.47
N LYS A 11 -13.78 10.01 15.18
CA LYS A 11 -12.34 10.29 15.26
C LYS A 11 -11.53 9.17 15.93
N GLY A 12 -12.06 8.54 16.97
CA GLY A 12 -11.39 7.45 17.69
C GLY A 12 -11.24 6.20 16.83
N LYS A 13 -12.28 5.86 16.06
CA LYS A 13 -12.23 4.75 15.08
C LYS A 13 -11.25 5.04 13.95
N GLU A 14 -11.26 6.26 13.42
CA GLU A 14 -10.32 6.67 12.37
C GLU A 14 -8.87 6.59 12.85
N PHE A 15 -8.58 7.11 14.05
CA PHE A 15 -7.26 7.03 14.65
C PHE A 15 -6.80 5.57 14.82
N ALA A 16 -7.67 4.69 15.34
CA ALA A 16 -7.37 3.28 15.50
C ALA A 16 -7.07 2.59 14.16
N LEU A 17 -7.82 2.93 13.10
CA LEU A 17 -7.55 2.45 11.75
C LEU A 17 -6.18 2.94 11.26
N VAL A 18 -5.86 4.23 11.41
CA VAL A 18 -4.57 4.77 10.97
C VAL A 18 -3.41 4.07 11.65
N VAL A 19 -3.46 3.90 12.97
CA VAL A 19 -2.43 3.18 13.73
C VAL A 19 -2.37 1.70 13.30
N GLY A 20 -3.51 1.05 13.12
CA GLY A 20 -3.58 -0.33 12.64
C GLY A 20 -3.01 -0.51 11.23
N GLY A 21 -3.27 0.44 10.33
CA GLY A 21 -2.75 0.44 8.97
C GLY A 21 -1.24 0.66 8.93
N ILE A 22 -0.73 1.57 9.76
CA ILE A 22 0.71 1.77 9.96
C ILE A 22 1.36 0.47 10.45
N PHE A 23 0.81 -0.14 11.50
CA PHE A 23 1.33 -1.39 12.06
C PHE A 23 1.32 -2.53 11.02
N LEU A 24 0.23 -2.67 10.26
CA LEU A 24 0.12 -3.63 9.17
C LEU A 24 1.21 -3.42 8.12
N MET A 25 1.46 -2.17 7.71
CA MET A 25 2.52 -1.84 6.76
C MET A 25 3.90 -2.21 7.30
N VAL A 26 4.19 -1.90 8.57
CA VAL A 26 5.45 -2.30 9.22
C VAL A 26 5.63 -3.81 9.17
N LEU A 27 4.63 -4.60 9.59
CA LEU A 27 4.75 -6.06 9.60
C LEU A 27 4.96 -6.64 8.19
N LEU A 28 4.13 -6.24 7.23
CA LEU A 28 4.21 -6.76 5.86
C LEU A 28 5.47 -6.28 5.15
N SER A 29 6.01 -5.12 5.51
CA SER A 29 7.22 -4.61 4.89
C SER A 29 8.45 -5.49 5.13
N GLN A 30 8.52 -6.15 6.29
CA GLN A 30 9.66 -6.98 6.69
C GLN A 30 9.70 -8.32 5.96
N ILE A 31 8.56 -8.77 5.42
CA ILE A 31 8.50 -9.98 4.61
C ILE A 31 8.95 -9.59 3.19
N SER A 32 10.24 -9.75 2.92
CA SER A 32 10.84 -9.39 1.64
C SER A 32 11.90 -10.38 1.17
N ILE A 33 11.96 -10.57 -0.15
CA ILE A 33 13.08 -11.19 -0.83
C ILE A 33 14.10 -10.08 -1.13
N PRO A 34 15.34 -10.17 -0.62
CA PRO A 34 16.34 -9.10 -0.68
C PRO A 34 17.00 -8.99 -2.08
N LEU A 35 16.19 -8.69 -3.10
CA LEU A 35 16.66 -8.37 -4.43
C LEU A 35 17.21 -6.94 -4.49
N LYS A 36 18.22 -6.73 -5.33
CA LYS A 36 18.80 -5.41 -5.62
C LYS A 36 18.42 -4.97 -7.04
N PRO A 37 18.21 -3.66 -7.28
CA PRO A 37 18.25 -2.55 -6.33
C PRO A 37 16.91 -2.37 -5.57
N VAL A 38 15.85 -3.05 -6.00
CA VAL A 38 14.51 -2.95 -5.39
C VAL A 38 14.13 -4.31 -4.80
N PRO A 39 13.85 -4.41 -3.49
CA PRO A 39 13.44 -5.66 -2.86
C PRO A 39 11.99 -6.02 -3.22
N VAL A 40 11.70 -7.32 -3.37
CA VAL A 40 10.32 -7.81 -3.53
C VAL A 40 9.73 -8.02 -2.14
N SER A 41 8.95 -7.07 -1.66
CA SER A 41 8.34 -7.08 -0.32
C SER A 41 6.82 -7.27 -0.34
N LEU A 42 6.21 -7.61 0.80
CA LEU A 42 4.75 -7.58 0.96
C LEU A 42 4.20 -6.17 1.26
N GLN A 43 5.00 -5.10 1.14
CA GLN A 43 4.51 -3.72 1.29
C GLN A 43 3.33 -3.42 0.38
N THR A 44 3.40 -3.86 -0.89
CA THR A 44 2.31 -3.65 -1.85
C THR A 44 1.02 -4.35 -1.42
N VAL A 45 1.10 -5.52 -0.76
CA VAL A 45 -0.09 -6.18 -0.18
C VAL A 45 -0.73 -5.29 0.88
N GLY A 46 0.07 -4.68 1.75
CA GLY A 46 -0.44 -3.75 2.77
C GLY A 46 -1.16 -2.56 2.15
N VAL A 47 -0.60 -1.96 1.10
CA VAL A 47 -1.22 -0.86 0.35
C VAL A 47 -2.56 -1.30 -0.24
N LEU A 48 -2.61 -2.47 -0.88
CA LEU A 48 -3.82 -3.01 -1.49
C LEU A 48 -4.91 -3.32 -0.44
N VAL A 49 -4.56 -3.98 0.66
CA VAL A 49 -5.48 -4.26 1.77
C VAL A 49 -6.06 -2.96 2.32
N ILE A 50 -5.21 -1.99 2.62
CA ILE A 50 -5.64 -0.70 3.18
C ILE A 50 -6.55 0.03 2.20
N GLY A 51 -6.18 0.16 0.92
CA GLY A 51 -7.05 0.84 -0.06
C GLY A 51 -8.37 0.12 -0.34
N LEU A 52 -8.44 -1.21 -0.17
CA LEU A 52 -9.68 -1.97 -0.36
C LEU A 52 -10.58 -2.05 0.89
N THR A 53 -10.05 -1.71 2.08
CA THR A 53 -10.79 -1.86 3.34
C THR A 53 -10.99 -0.56 4.12
N TYR A 54 -10.11 0.44 4.00
CA TYR A 54 -10.16 1.67 4.81
C TYR A 54 -10.86 2.80 4.06
N ALA A 55 -11.50 3.72 4.78
CA ALA A 55 -11.98 4.98 4.21
C ALA A 55 -10.81 5.81 3.62
N PRO A 56 -11.04 6.71 2.64
CA PRO A 56 -9.96 7.31 1.85
C PRO A 56 -8.98 8.09 2.70
N ARG A 57 -9.48 8.86 3.67
CA ARG A 57 -8.66 9.63 4.60
C ARG A 57 -7.79 8.72 5.48
N ALA A 58 -8.37 7.68 6.07
CA ALA A 58 -7.63 6.72 6.89
C ALA A 58 -6.58 5.96 6.07
N ALA A 59 -6.91 5.58 4.82
CA ALA A 59 -5.97 4.95 3.90
C ALA A 59 -4.76 5.85 3.62
N LEU A 60 -5.02 7.11 3.26
CA LEU A 60 -3.97 8.10 2.99
C LEU A 60 -3.09 8.35 4.23
N LEU A 61 -3.70 8.61 5.38
CA LEU A 61 -2.99 8.89 6.63
C LEU A 61 -2.16 7.70 7.11
N SER A 62 -2.64 6.46 6.91
CA SER A 62 -1.87 5.25 7.25
C SER A 62 -0.56 5.19 6.45
N GLN A 63 -0.64 5.43 5.14
CA GLN A 63 0.54 5.39 4.27
C GLN A 63 1.49 6.56 4.56
N LEU A 64 0.96 7.77 4.77
CA LEU A 64 1.79 8.92 5.14
C LEU A 64 2.48 8.73 6.49
N GLY A 65 1.78 8.17 7.48
CA GLY A 65 2.38 7.83 8.78
C GLY A 65 3.47 6.77 8.66
N PHE A 66 3.25 5.74 7.85
CA PHE A 66 4.26 4.74 7.54
C PHE A 66 5.52 5.36 6.90
N LEU A 67 5.35 6.22 5.89
CA LEU A 67 6.46 6.93 5.27
C LEU A 67 7.16 7.88 6.25
N ALA A 68 6.42 8.61 7.07
CA ALA A 68 6.98 9.54 8.06
C ALA A 68 7.87 8.83 9.09
N MET A 69 7.45 7.66 9.59
CA MET A 69 8.29 6.85 10.48
C MET A 69 9.58 6.40 9.80
N GLY A 70 9.50 5.95 8.54
CA GLY A 70 10.67 5.55 7.78
C GLY A 70 11.60 6.74 7.49
N ALA A 71 11.05 7.91 7.17
CA ALA A 71 11.82 9.14 6.99
C ALA A 71 12.54 9.57 8.28
N ALA A 72 11.90 9.39 9.44
CA ALA A 72 12.48 9.64 10.76
C ALA A 72 13.59 8.64 11.15
N GLY A 73 13.89 7.65 10.30
CA GLY A 73 14.99 6.72 10.49
C GLY A 73 14.61 5.41 11.19
N LEU A 74 13.32 5.19 11.49
CA LEU A 74 12.89 3.93 12.07
C LEU A 74 13.03 2.81 11.01
N PRO A 75 13.43 1.58 11.40
CA PRO A 75 13.66 0.46 10.49
C PRO A 75 12.35 -0.20 10.04
N VAL A 76 11.47 0.59 9.42
CA VAL A 76 10.09 0.20 9.05
C VAL A 76 9.93 -0.19 7.59
N PHE A 77 10.94 0.04 6.75
CA PHE A 77 10.90 -0.41 5.35
C PHE A 77 11.52 -1.80 5.20
N ALA A 78 11.47 -2.34 3.98
CA ALA A 78 11.93 -3.70 3.68
C ALA A 78 13.37 -3.93 4.11
N ASN A 79 13.65 -5.15 4.58
CA ASN A 79 14.94 -5.54 5.16
C ASN A 79 15.37 -4.65 6.35
N PHE A 80 14.42 -4.26 7.22
CA PHE A 80 14.65 -3.39 8.38
C PHE A 80 15.36 -2.08 8.04
N SER A 81 15.09 -1.54 6.85
CA SER A 81 15.69 -0.28 6.40
C SER A 81 14.87 0.94 6.83
N GLY A 82 15.54 2.09 6.92
CA GLY A 82 14.95 3.37 7.30
C GLY A 82 15.88 4.52 6.95
N GLY A 83 15.34 5.73 6.95
CA GLY A 83 16.07 6.98 6.75
C GLY A 83 15.68 7.73 5.48
N ALA A 84 15.90 9.04 5.51
CA ALA A 84 15.54 9.96 4.43
C ALA A 84 16.22 9.64 3.07
N HIS A 85 17.39 9.00 3.09
CA HIS A 85 18.11 8.63 1.87
C HIS A 85 17.32 7.68 0.94
N LEU A 86 16.38 6.89 1.50
CA LEU A 86 15.52 6.00 0.71
C LEU A 86 14.51 6.75 -0.16
N PHE A 87 14.23 8.02 0.15
CA PHE A 87 13.35 8.90 -0.61
C PHE A 87 14.02 9.58 -1.81
N VAL A 88 15.33 9.39 -1.96
CA VAL A 88 16.08 9.80 -3.16
C VAL A 88 16.76 8.62 -3.86
N GLY A 89 16.59 7.40 -3.31
CA GLY A 89 17.17 6.17 -3.84
C GLY A 89 16.29 5.43 -4.85
N PRO A 90 16.70 4.22 -5.28
CA PRO A 90 16.00 3.43 -6.30
C PRO A 90 14.55 3.06 -5.98
N THR A 91 14.19 3.01 -4.69
CA THR A 91 12.85 2.61 -4.22
C THR A 91 11.90 3.79 -4.04
N ALA A 92 12.38 5.03 -4.14
CA ALA A 92 11.61 6.22 -3.76
C ALA A 92 10.30 6.36 -4.53
N GLY A 93 10.32 6.13 -5.86
CA GLY A 93 9.11 6.19 -6.68
C GLY A 93 8.00 5.24 -6.24
N TYR A 94 8.36 4.06 -5.73
CA TYR A 94 7.39 3.10 -5.19
C TYR A 94 6.82 3.59 -3.86
N LEU A 95 7.69 4.07 -2.96
CA LEU A 95 7.28 4.61 -1.65
C LEU A 95 6.33 5.79 -1.81
N PHE A 96 6.64 6.74 -2.68
CA PHE A 96 5.78 7.90 -2.96
C PHE A 96 4.46 7.52 -3.64
N ALA A 97 4.40 6.39 -4.34
CA ALA A 97 3.17 5.91 -4.95
C ALA A 97 2.20 5.27 -3.96
N PHE A 98 2.66 4.78 -2.79
CA PHE A 98 1.80 4.07 -1.85
C PHE A 98 0.63 4.90 -1.31
N PRO A 99 0.81 6.15 -0.84
CA PRO A 99 -0.31 6.97 -0.38
C PRO A 99 -1.32 7.24 -1.50
N LEU A 100 -0.83 7.52 -2.71
CA LEU A 100 -1.67 7.78 -3.88
C LEU A 100 -2.49 6.55 -4.26
N ALA A 101 -1.85 5.38 -4.38
CA ALA A 101 -2.52 4.13 -4.73
C ALA A 101 -3.59 3.75 -3.69
N ALA A 102 -3.26 3.80 -2.39
CA ALA A 102 -4.20 3.52 -1.31
C ALA A 102 -5.41 4.48 -1.34
N PHE A 103 -5.15 5.77 -1.51
CA PHE A 103 -6.18 6.81 -1.56
C PHE A 103 -7.11 6.66 -2.77
N VAL A 104 -6.55 6.44 -3.96
CA VAL A 104 -7.34 6.27 -5.19
C VAL A 104 -8.24 5.04 -5.08
N MET A 105 -7.69 3.88 -4.66
CA MET A 105 -8.50 2.67 -4.50
C MET A 105 -9.65 2.88 -3.51
N ALA A 106 -9.36 3.47 -2.35
CA ALA A 106 -10.37 3.73 -1.33
C ALA A 106 -11.43 4.73 -1.80
N SER A 107 -11.02 5.80 -2.50
CA SER A 107 -11.93 6.82 -3.01
C SER A 107 -12.87 6.28 -4.07
N VAL A 108 -12.34 5.53 -5.04
CA VAL A 108 -13.16 4.91 -6.11
C VAL A 108 -14.09 3.86 -5.52
N ARG A 109 -13.60 3.02 -4.60
CA ARG A 109 -14.42 2.02 -3.90
C ARG A 109 -15.61 2.67 -3.19
N ASP A 110 -15.37 3.74 -2.45
CA ASP A 110 -16.40 4.38 -1.62
C ASP A 110 -17.36 5.23 -2.46
N HIS A 111 -16.87 5.94 -3.48
CA HIS A 111 -17.69 6.74 -4.38
C HIS A 111 -18.67 5.90 -5.19
N PHE A 112 -18.22 4.74 -5.70
CA PHE A 112 -19.06 3.84 -6.49
C PHE A 112 -19.68 2.70 -5.66
N HIS A 113 -19.54 2.74 -4.33
CA HIS A 113 -20.03 1.71 -3.40
C HIS A 113 -19.70 0.26 -3.84
N LEU A 114 -18.48 0.05 -4.32
CA LEU A 114 -18.07 -1.24 -4.88
C LEU A 114 -17.97 -2.32 -3.79
N GLN A 115 -18.66 -3.45 -4.00
CA GLN A 115 -18.68 -4.60 -3.08
C GLN A 115 -18.31 -5.94 -3.74
N SER A 116 -18.28 -5.99 -5.07
CA SER A 116 -18.03 -7.23 -5.81
C SER A 116 -16.55 -7.62 -5.80
N LYS A 117 -16.26 -8.92 -5.74
CA LYS A 117 -14.89 -9.47 -5.87
C LYS A 117 -14.20 -8.97 -7.13
N TRP A 118 -14.92 -8.87 -8.25
CA TRP A 118 -14.37 -8.39 -9.51
C TRP A 118 -14.02 -6.90 -9.47
N ALA A 119 -14.82 -6.11 -8.76
CA ALA A 119 -14.53 -4.69 -8.55
C ALA A 119 -13.27 -4.51 -7.69
N PHE A 120 -13.12 -5.31 -6.63
CA PHE A 120 -11.89 -5.30 -5.82
C PHE A 120 -10.66 -5.77 -6.60
N LEU A 121 -10.81 -6.78 -7.47
CA LEU A 121 -9.72 -7.21 -8.35
C LEU A 121 -9.30 -6.06 -9.27
N GLY A 122 -10.27 -5.38 -9.90
CA GLY A 122 -10.01 -4.23 -10.76
C GLY A 122 -9.30 -3.09 -10.02
N LEU A 123 -9.78 -2.74 -8.83
CA LEU A 123 -9.14 -1.73 -7.99
C LEU A 123 -7.73 -2.12 -7.57
N ALA A 124 -7.50 -3.39 -7.21
CA ALA A 124 -6.18 -3.87 -6.86
C ALA A 124 -5.20 -3.78 -8.04
N CYS A 125 -5.66 -4.12 -9.26
CA CYS A 125 -4.89 -3.91 -10.49
C CYS A 125 -4.57 -2.42 -10.72
N VAL A 126 -5.53 -1.51 -10.48
CA VAL A 126 -5.30 -0.06 -10.58
C VAL A 126 -4.25 0.40 -9.58
N GLY A 127 -4.36 -0.02 -8.31
CA GLY A 127 -3.37 0.30 -7.28
C GLY A 127 -1.97 -0.21 -7.66
N GLN A 128 -1.88 -1.45 -8.16
CA GLN A 128 -0.62 -2.04 -8.59
C GLN A 128 -0.03 -1.30 -9.79
N ALA A 129 -0.86 -0.89 -10.75
CA ALA A 129 -0.45 -0.10 -11.91
C ALA A 129 0.08 1.27 -11.49
N ILE A 130 -0.57 1.97 -10.56
CA ILE A 130 -0.06 3.24 -10.00
C ILE A 130 1.32 3.02 -9.38
N ILE A 131 1.47 2.00 -8.52
CA ILE A 131 2.74 1.71 -7.84
C ILE A 131 3.86 1.44 -8.85
N TYR A 132 3.61 0.60 -9.86
CA TYR A 132 4.63 0.28 -10.86
C TYR A 132 4.92 1.44 -11.81
N PHE A 133 3.92 2.21 -12.20
CA PHE A 133 4.11 3.36 -13.06
C PHE A 133 5.07 4.37 -12.43
N PHE A 134 4.79 4.83 -11.20
CA PHE A 134 5.64 5.79 -10.51
C PHE A 134 6.98 5.19 -10.07
N GLY A 135 7.00 3.92 -9.63
CA GLY A 135 8.22 3.23 -9.25
C GLY A 135 9.21 3.05 -10.41
N VAL A 136 8.73 2.54 -11.54
CA VAL A 136 9.56 2.32 -12.73
C VAL A 136 9.93 3.64 -13.38
N ALA A 137 9.03 4.63 -13.44
CA ALA A 137 9.35 5.95 -13.98
C ALA A 137 10.48 6.62 -13.19
N TRP A 138 10.44 6.54 -11.85
CA TRP A 138 11.52 7.04 -11.01
C TRP A 138 12.83 6.28 -11.28
N LEU A 139 12.79 4.95 -11.28
CA LEU A 139 13.97 4.11 -11.49
C LEU A 139 14.59 4.33 -12.88
N ALA A 140 13.76 4.57 -13.89
CA ALA A 140 14.20 4.86 -15.26
C ALA A 140 14.98 6.18 -15.34
N ASN A 141 14.62 7.19 -14.55
CA ASN A 141 15.37 8.44 -14.46
C ASN A 141 16.75 8.24 -13.82
N LEU A 142 16.92 7.24 -12.93
CA LEU A 142 18.18 6.98 -12.24
C LEU A 142 19.14 6.09 -13.03
N MET A 143 18.62 5.07 -13.72
CA MET A 143 19.43 3.98 -14.29
C MET A 143 19.18 3.75 -15.79
N GLY A 144 18.24 4.48 -16.39
CA GLY A 144 17.79 4.28 -17.76
C GLY A 144 16.65 3.28 -17.88
N PHE A 145 15.84 3.45 -18.93
CA PHE A 145 14.57 2.75 -19.12
C PHE A 145 14.71 1.23 -19.17
N HIS A 146 15.68 0.71 -19.94
CA HIS A 146 15.90 -0.73 -20.08
C HIS A 146 16.22 -1.39 -18.74
N GLN A 147 17.11 -0.78 -17.95
CA GLN A 147 17.49 -1.32 -16.63
C GLN A 147 16.34 -1.24 -15.64
N ALA A 148 15.55 -0.15 -15.68
CA ALA A 148 14.38 0.00 -14.83
C ALA A 148 13.30 -1.07 -15.10
N LEU A 149 13.09 -1.46 -16.35
CA LEU A 149 12.17 -2.57 -16.66
C LEU A 149 12.71 -3.91 -16.15
N MET A 150 13.98 -4.21 -16.40
CA MET A 150 14.60 -5.46 -16.01
C MET A 150 14.63 -5.65 -14.49
N LEU A 151 14.86 -4.57 -13.74
CA LEU A 151 15.10 -4.63 -12.30
C LEU A 151 13.92 -4.16 -11.45
N GLY A 152 13.06 -3.29 -12.00
CA GLY A 152 11.94 -2.65 -11.29
C GLY A 152 10.55 -3.10 -11.73
N PHE A 153 10.43 -3.82 -12.84
CA PHE A 153 9.13 -4.28 -13.36
C PHE A 153 9.06 -5.80 -13.47
N LEU A 154 9.97 -6.40 -14.24
CA LEU A 154 9.95 -7.83 -14.58
C LEU A 154 9.91 -8.77 -13.35
N PRO A 155 10.76 -8.60 -12.31
CA PRO A 155 10.71 -9.49 -11.14
C PRO A 155 9.43 -9.32 -10.30
N PHE A 156 8.66 -8.25 -10.53
CA PHE A 156 7.45 -7.92 -9.77
C PHE A 156 6.16 -8.41 -10.43
N ILE A 157 6.19 -8.86 -11.69
CA ILE A 157 4.97 -9.30 -12.41
C ILE A 157 4.34 -10.51 -11.72
N LEU A 158 5.09 -11.63 -11.61
CA LEU A 158 4.58 -12.87 -11.02
C LEU A 158 4.17 -12.67 -9.54
N PRO A 159 5.03 -12.08 -8.66
CA PRO A 159 4.61 -11.78 -7.30
C PRO A 159 3.44 -10.82 -7.23
N GLY A 160 3.36 -9.83 -8.13
CA GLY A 160 2.29 -8.84 -8.17
C GLY A 160 0.92 -9.45 -8.47
N ILE A 161 0.86 -10.36 -9.45
CA ILE A 161 -0.36 -11.12 -9.77
C ILE A 161 -0.78 -11.96 -8.57
N GLY A 162 0.14 -12.75 -8.00
CA GLY A 162 -0.15 -13.58 -6.84
C GLY A 162 -0.67 -12.78 -5.64
N LYS A 163 -0.02 -11.65 -5.33
CA LYS A 163 -0.41 -10.72 -4.26
C LYS A 163 -1.78 -10.10 -4.49
N THR A 164 -2.09 -9.71 -5.72
CA THR A 164 -3.37 -9.08 -6.08
C THR A 164 -4.53 -10.06 -5.93
N VAL A 165 -4.36 -11.29 -6.41
CA VAL A 165 -5.38 -12.36 -6.27
C VAL A 165 -5.59 -12.73 -4.81
N LEU A 166 -4.50 -12.87 -4.04
CA LEU A 166 -4.54 -13.20 -2.62
C LEU A 166 -5.26 -12.10 -1.82
N THR A 167 -4.87 -10.84 -2.03
CA THR A 167 -5.47 -9.69 -1.34
C THR A 167 -6.95 -9.57 -1.63
N THR A 168 -7.33 -9.66 -2.90
CA THR A 168 -8.73 -9.59 -3.32
C THR A 168 -9.55 -10.70 -2.69
N SER A 169 -9.04 -11.94 -2.70
CA SER A 169 -9.73 -13.10 -2.14
C SER A 169 -9.91 -12.99 -0.63
N LEU A 170 -8.87 -12.52 0.08
CA LEU A 170 -8.90 -12.29 1.52
C LEU A 170 -9.95 -11.24 1.90
N VAL A 171 -9.92 -10.07 1.23
CA VAL A 171 -10.85 -8.97 1.51
C VAL A 171 -12.29 -9.37 1.18
N SER A 172 -12.52 -10.03 0.04
CA SER A 172 -13.85 -10.50 -0.32
C SER A 172 -14.39 -11.58 0.61
N TYR A 173 -13.53 -12.42 1.19
CA TYR A 173 -13.95 -13.44 2.15
C TYR A 173 -14.47 -12.80 3.44
N PHE A 174 -13.73 -11.84 4.01
CA PHE A 174 -14.13 -11.18 5.26
C PHE A 174 -15.33 -10.26 5.11
N ARG A 175 -15.61 -9.70 3.93
CA ARG A 175 -16.78 -8.82 3.70
C ARG A 175 -18.09 -9.56 3.40
N LYS A 176 -18.03 -10.88 3.16
CA LYS A 176 -19.24 -11.71 2.95
C LYS A 176 -19.88 -12.19 4.26
N LYS A 177 -19.20 -12.02 5.39
CA LYS A 177 -19.61 -12.50 6.70
C LYS A 177 -20.06 -11.32 7.55
#